data_AF-A0A4W4E5F4-F1
#
_entry.id   AF-A0A4W4E5F4-F1
#
_cell.length_a   1.000
_cell.length_b   1.000
_cell.length_c   1.000
_cell.angle_alpha   90.00
_cell.angle_beta   90.00
_cell.angle_gamma   90.00
#
_symmetry.space_group_name_H-M   'P 1'
#
loop_
_entity.id
_entity.type
_entity.pdbx_description
1 polymer ?
#
loop_
_entity_poly.entity_id
_entity_poly.type
_entity_poly.pdbx_seq_one_letter_code
_entity_poly.pdbx_strand_id
1 'polypeptide(L)'
;MDPRIAKMAKTQPMISSREIKEGLKLPVNTATIRICLCEAKLSARSPSKVPLLQKQHVLKRLQFFAKEYNDWPKEKWHNIQWTDESKIVLIGSKGHSL
;
A
#
# COMPACT_ATOMS: atom_id res chain seq x y z
N MET A 1 -11.08 22.98 -12.48
CA MET A 1 -10.42 21.66 -12.43
C MET A 1 -11.11 20.71 -13.39
N ASP A 2 -10.39 20.06 -14.31
CA ASP A 2 -10.99 19.02 -15.17
C ASP A 2 -11.23 17.75 -14.33
N PRO A 3 -12.50 17.36 -14.06
CA PRO A 3 -12.80 16.22 -13.20
C PRO A 3 -12.30 14.88 -13.78
N ARG A 4 -12.02 14.82 -15.09
CA ARG A 4 -11.50 13.61 -15.76
C ARG A 4 -10.10 13.25 -15.26
N ILE A 5 -9.26 14.24 -14.93
CA ILE A 5 -7.90 14.03 -14.41
C ILE A 5 -7.96 13.28 -13.07
N ALA A 6 -8.75 13.80 -12.13
CA ALA A 6 -8.89 13.19 -10.80
C ALA A 6 -9.59 11.82 -10.87
N LYS A 7 -10.57 11.66 -11.77
CA LYS A 7 -11.26 10.38 -11.97
C LYS A 7 -10.28 9.30 -12.46
N MET A 8 -9.44 9.62 -13.45
CA MET A 8 -8.51 8.64 -14.00
C MET A 8 -7.44 8.23 -13.00
N ALA A 9 -6.90 9.18 -12.22
CA ALA A 9 -5.96 8.90 -11.14
C ALA A 9 -6.58 8.03 -10.02
N LYS A 10 -7.89 8.13 -9.76
CA LYS A 10 -8.57 7.27 -8.78
C LYS A 10 -8.82 5.85 -9.31
N THR A 11 -9.14 5.71 -10.60
CA THR A 11 -9.33 4.39 -11.22
C THR A 11 -8.01 3.62 -11.32
N GLN A 12 -6.91 4.32 -11.61
CA GLN A 12 -5.58 3.75 -11.74
C GLN A 12 -4.59 4.52 -10.85
N PRO A 13 -4.42 4.12 -9.57
CA PRO A 13 -3.64 4.88 -8.60
C PRO A 13 -2.13 4.95 -8.90
N MET A 14 -1.63 4.10 -9.81
CA MET A 14 -0.22 4.06 -10.22
C MET A 14 0.06 4.88 -11.50
N ILE A 15 -0.96 5.51 -12.11
CA ILE A 15 -0.81 6.23 -13.38
C ILE A 15 0.03 7.50 -13.21
N SER A 16 0.94 7.75 -14.15
CA SER A 16 1.79 8.94 -14.15
C SER A 16 1.07 10.16 -14.74
N SER A 17 1.55 11.37 -14.40
CA SER A 17 1.03 12.62 -14.98
C SER A 17 1.21 12.69 -16.52
N ARG A 18 2.18 11.94 -17.07
CA ARG A 18 2.42 11.85 -18.52
C ARG A 18 1.36 10.97 -19.19
N GLU A 19 1.12 9.79 -18.64
CA GLU A 19 0.08 8.88 -19.12
C GLU A 19 -1.32 9.52 -18.99
N ILE A 20 -1.54 10.32 -17.94
CA ILE A 20 -2.79 11.08 -17.81
C ILE A 20 -2.97 12.06 -18.98
N LYS A 21 -1.90 12.77 -19.35
CA LYS A 21 -1.91 13.72 -20.46
C LYS A 21 -2.26 13.02 -21.78
N GLU A 22 -1.56 11.94 -22.08
CA GLU A 22 -1.72 11.18 -23.32
C GLU A 22 -3.08 10.48 -23.38
N GLY A 23 -3.52 9.87 -22.28
CA GLY A 23 -4.80 9.17 -22.19
C GLY A 23 -6.01 10.09 -22.38
N LEU A 24 -5.93 11.34 -21.89
CA LEU A 24 -6.99 12.33 -22.06
C LEU A 24 -6.80 13.24 -23.28
N LYS A 25 -5.68 13.09 -24.03
CA LYS A 25 -5.29 13.94 -25.18
C LYS A 25 -5.43 15.44 -24.89
N LEU A 26 -5.05 15.86 -23.68
CA LEU A 26 -5.19 17.24 -23.26
C LEU A 26 -4.00 18.09 -23.78
N PRO A 27 -4.24 19.29 -24.33
CA PRO A 27 -3.18 20.21 -24.74
C PRO A 27 -2.59 20.96 -23.53
N VAL A 28 -2.32 20.25 -22.43
CA VAL A 28 -1.84 20.82 -21.16
C VAL A 28 -0.47 20.27 -20.81
N ASN A 29 0.30 21.05 -20.04
CA ASN A 29 1.56 20.57 -19.50
C ASN A 29 1.32 19.59 -18.35
N THR A 30 2.24 18.64 -18.18
CA THR A 30 2.28 17.71 -17.05
C THR A 30 2.33 18.42 -15.70
N ALA A 31 2.94 19.61 -15.62
CA ALA A 31 2.93 20.44 -14.42
C ALA A 31 1.51 20.85 -14.01
N THR A 32 0.67 21.26 -14.97
CA THR A 32 -0.74 21.58 -14.73
C THR A 32 -1.51 20.38 -14.20
N ILE A 33 -1.26 19.18 -14.77
CA ILE A 33 -1.88 17.94 -14.27
C ILE A 33 -1.49 17.67 -12.81
N ARG A 34 -0.22 17.86 -12.45
CA ARG A 34 0.24 17.68 -11.05
C ARG A 34 -0.41 18.68 -10.11
N ILE A 35 -0.53 19.95 -10.51
CA ILE A 35 -1.26 20.97 -9.73
C ILE A 35 -2.72 20.54 -9.52
N CYS A 36 -3.41 20.09 -10.58
CA CYS A 36 -4.78 19.60 -10.48
C CYS A 36 -4.92 18.41 -9.53
N LEU A 37 -3.96 17.48 -9.53
CA LEU A 37 -3.96 16.35 -8.60
C LEU A 37 -3.75 16.81 -7.14
N CYS A 38 -2.84 17.75 -6.90
CA CYS A 38 -2.62 18.34 -5.58
C CYS A 38 -3.87 19.08 -5.06
N GLU A 39 -4.53 19.88 -5.90
CA GLU A 39 -5.80 20.53 -5.55
C GLU A 39 -6.91 19.51 -5.24
N ALA A 40 -6.92 18.38 -5.94
CA ALA A 40 -7.81 17.24 -5.66
C ALA A 40 -7.38 16.39 -4.44
N LYS A 41 -6.35 16.81 -3.69
CA LYS A 41 -5.76 16.10 -2.53
C LYS A 41 -5.19 14.72 -2.87
N LEU A 42 -4.80 14.49 -4.12
CA LEU A 42 -4.15 13.27 -4.59
C LEU A 42 -2.64 13.49 -4.62
N SER A 43 -1.97 13.12 -3.52
CA SER A 43 -0.51 13.14 -3.42
C SER A 43 0.08 11.83 -3.93
N ALA A 44 1.29 11.91 -4.50
CA ALA A 44 2.05 10.72 -4.87
C ALA A 44 2.42 9.91 -3.61
N ARG A 45 2.30 8.59 -3.70
CA ARG A 45 2.66 7.65 -2.63
C ARG A 45 3.43 6.47 -3.21
N SER A 46 4.41 5.97 -2.47
CA SER A 46 5.07 4.71 -2.80
C SER A 46 4.24 3.55 -2.26
N PRO A 47 4.08 2.45 -3.03
CA PRO A 47 3.38 1.27 -2.54
C PRO A 47 4.19 0.61 -1.42
N SER A 48 3.51 0.17 -0.36
CA SER A 48 4.14 -0.57 0.73
C SER A 48 4.53 -1.97 0.26
N LYS A 49 5.78 -2.39 0.56
CA LYS A 49 6.24 -3.76 0.32
C LYS A 49 5.55 -4.70 1.31
N VAL A 50 4.55 -5.45 0.85
CA VAL A 50 3.80 -6.42 1.67
C VAL A 50 3.91 -7.82 1.07
N PRO A 51 3.94 -8.88 1.90
CA PRO A 51 3.92 -10.24 1.38
C PRO A 51 2.62 -10.48 0.63
N LEU A 52 2.71 -11.14 -0.53
CA LEU A 52 1.54 -11.51 -1.31
C LEU A 52 0.79 -12.63 -0.58
N LEU A 53 -0.38 -12.29 -0.05
CA LEU A 53 -1.22 -13.25 0.67
C LEU A 53 -2.22 -13.90 -0.29
N GLN A 54 -2.28 -15.22 -0.25
CA GLN A 54 -3.37 -15.96 -0.89
C GLN A 54 -4.67 -15.76 -0.11
N LYS A 55 -5.82 -15.93 -0.79
CA LYS A 55 -7.15 -15.80 -0.18
C LYS A 55 -7.31 -16.65 1.09
N GLN A 56 -6.77 -17.87 1.09
CA GLN A 56 -6.78 -18.75 2.27
C GLN A 56 -6.04 -18.15 3.48
N HIS A 57 -4.90 -17.49 3.27
CA HIS A 57 -4.14 -16.87 4.36
C HIS A 57 -4.88 -15.66 4.94
N VAL A 58 -5.53 -14.88 4.07
CA VAL A 58 -6.36 -13.73 4.49
C VAL A 58 -7.52 -14.20 5.36
N LEU A 59 -8.25 -15.23 4.91
CA LEU A 59 -9.35 -15.81 5.67
C LEU A 59 -8.89 -16.34 7.03
N LYS A 60 -7.79 -17.10 7.08
CA LYS A 60 -7.28 -17.63 8.35
C LYS A 60 -6.90 -16.52 9.33
N ARG A 61 -6.24 -15.46 8.84
CA ARG A 61 -5.87 -14.31 9.68
C ARG A 61 -7.11 -13.57 10.22
N LEU A 62 -8.12 -13.36 9.39
CA LEU A 62 -9.34 -12.65 9.81
C LEU A 62 -10.24 -13.49 10.70
N GLN A 63 -10.42 -14.77 10.39
CA GLN A 63 -11.35 -15.63 11.10
C GLN A 63 -10.76 -16.16 12.41
N PHE A 64 -9.56 -16.73 12.38
CA PHE A 64 -8.96 -17.30 13.58
C PHE A 64 -8.30 -16.21 14.40
N PHE A 65 -7.35 -15.46 13.82
CA PHE A 65 -6.53 -14.57 14.63
C PHE A 65 -7.29 -13.34 15.12
N ALA A 66 -8.04 -12.68 14.23
CA ALA A 66 -8.67 -11.41 14.54
C ALA A 66 -10.04 -11.52 15.20
N LYS A 67 -10.76 -12.65 15.11
CA LYS A 67 -12.06 -12.81 15.78
C LYS A 67 -11.97 -13.65 17.05
N GLU A 68 -11.22 -14.74 17.05
CA GLU A 68 -11.19 -15.64 18.21
C GLU A 68 -10.36 -15.08 19.36
N TYR A 69 -9.33 -14.29 19.05
CA TYR A 69 -8.41 -13.73 20.05
C TYR A 69 -8.61 -12.23 20.28
N ASN A 70 -9.63 -11.59 19.68
CA ASN A 70 -9.89 -10.16 19.89
C ASN A 70 -10.18 -9.82 21.34
N ASP A 71 -10.98 -10.66 22.00
CA ASP A 71 -11.48 -10.42 23.35
C ASP A 71 -10.59 -11.08 24.42
N TRP A 72 -9.40 -11.53 24.05
CA TRP A 72 -8.49 -12.16 25.00
C TRP A 72 -7.96 -11.14 26.01
N PRO A 73 -8.05 -11.46 27.32
CA PRO A 73 -7.55 -10.59 28.36
C PRO A 73 -6.01 -10.56 28.33
N LYS A 74 -5.43 -9.44 28.77
CA LYS A 74 -3.99 -9.18 28.67
C LYS A 74 -3.14 -10.25 29.38
N GLU A 75 -3.66 -10.78 30.47
CA GLU A 75 -3.04 -11.85 31.27
C GLU A 75 -2.83 -13.12 30.46
N LYS A 76 -3.74 -13.44 29.54
CA LYS A 76 -3.53 -14.57 28.63
C LYS A 76 -2.37 -14.33 27.68
N TRP A 77 -2.25 -13.14 27.10
CA TRP A 77 -1.15 -12.79 26.21
C TRP A 77 0.22 -12.86 26.91
N HIS A 78 0.27 -12.51 28.20
CA HIS A 78 1.51 -12.58 29.00
C HIS A 78 2.04 -14.00 29.20
N ASN A 79 1.16 -15.00 29.15
CA ASN A 79 1.55 -16.40 29.33
C ASN A 79 2.02 -17.07 28.02
N ILE A 80 1.94 -16.38 26.88
CA ILE A 80 2.33 -16.95 25.58
C ILE A 80 3.82 -16.68 25.33
N GLN A 81 4.58 -17.76 25.16
CA GLN A 81 5.97 -17.69 24.71
C GLN A 81 6.03 -17.84 23.19
N TRP A 82 6.36 -16.76 22.49
CA TRP A 82 6.53 -16.76 21.03
C TRP A 82 7.95 -17.20 20.66
N THR A 83 8.07 -17.98 19.60
CA THR A 83 9.35 -18.41 19.03
C THR A 83 9.35 -18.12 17.54
N ASP A 84 10.42 -17.52 17.04
CA ASP A 84 10.66 -17.31 15.61
C ASP A 84 12.16 -17.28 15.35
N GLU A 85 12.55 -17.56 14.10
CA GLU A 85 13.95 -17.52 13.68
C GLU A 85 14.21 -16.26 12.86
N SER A 86 15.33 -15.60 13.12
CA SER A 86 15.72 -14.39 12.39
C SER A 86 17.17 -14.45 11.98
N LYS A 87 17.44 -14.12 10.71
CA LYS A 87 18.81 -14.03 10.20
C LYS A 87 19.50 -12.79 10.77
N ILE A 88 20.66 -12.97 11.40
CA ILE A 88 21.57 -11.89 11.83
C ILE A 88 22.68 -11.79 10.77
N VAL A 89 22.96 -10.58 10.28
CA VAL A 89 23.96 -10.33 9.24
C VAL A 89 24.94 -9.28 9.77
N LEU A 90 26.24 -9.62 9.80
CA LEU A 90 27.30 -8.78 10.36
C LEU A 90 27.71 -7.65 9.41
N ILE A 91 27.76 -7.92 8.10
CA ILE A 91 28.06 -6.95 7.04
C ILE A 91 27.20 -7.28 5.81
N GLY A 92 26.54 -6.27 5.22
CA GLY A 92 25.64 -6.40 4.07
C GLY A 92 24.16 -6.18 4.43
N SER A 93 23.30 -6.04 3.41
CA SER A 93 21.86 -5.83 3.62
C SER A 93 21.12 -7.16 3.69
N LYS A 94 20.11 -7.24 4.58
CA LYS A 94 19.16 -8.36 4.63
C LYS A 94 18.26 -8.32 3.40
N GLY A 95 18.77 -8.77 2.25
CA GLY A 95 17.97 -9.00 1.03
C GLY A 95 17.14 -7.80 0.59
N HIS A 96 17.71 -6.58 0.64
CA HIS A 96 17.11 -5.44 -0.04
C HIS A 96 17.25 -5.64 -1.55
N SER A 97 16.28 -6.30 -2.17
CA SER A 97 16.08 -6.20 -3.61
C SER A 97 15.67 -4.76 -3.90
N LEU A 98 16.57 -4.03 -4.56
CA LEU A 98 16.29 -2.75 -5.23
C LEU A 98 15.05 -2.89 -6.11
#